data_AF-A0A4Q2FFH7-F1
#
_entry.id   AF-A0A4Q2FFH7-F1
#
_cell.length_a   1.000
_cell.length_b   1.000
_cell.length_c   1.000
_cell.angle_alpha   90.00
_cell.angle_beta   90.00
_cell.angle_gamma   90.00
#
_symmetry.space_group_name_H-M   'P 1'
#
loop_
_entity.id
_entity.type
_entity.pdbx_description
1 polymer ?
#
loop_
_entity_poly.entity_id
_entity_poly.type
_entity_poly.pdbx_seq_one_letter_code
_entity_poly.pdbx_strand_id
1 'polypeptide(L)'
;RALYAYLMHGVQPVTQANTPSAMSWPFNQRWGLSLWNWAFLDDAPFIPSSDADPAINRGAYLVQGLGHCGACHTPRGIAFQEKAMSEAGRSGQFYLAGETVEQWQALSLRNLWTVEDTVQLLKTGQNRFATVSGSMTDVIHHSTQHFSDDDLLAIAS
;
A
#
# COMPACT_ATOMS: atom_id res chain seq x y z
N ARG A 1 -20.40 2.49 5.22
CA ARG A 1 -21.55 2.77 6.12
C ARG A 1 -21.64 1.77 7.27
N ALA A 2 -21.69 0.46 7.03
CA ALA A 2 -21.71 -0.54 8.11
C ALA A 2 -20.48 -0.49 9.03
N LEU A 3 -19.26 -0.38 8.46
CA LEU A 3 -18.02 -0.28 9.24
C LEU A 3 -18.01 0.95 10.16
N TYR A 4 -18.45 2.10 9.64
CA TYR A 4 -18.56 3.35 10.41
C TYR A 4 -19.55 3.19 11.57
N ALA A 5 -20.74 2.65 11.30
CA ALA A 5 -21.74 2.43 12.35
C ALA A 5 -21.23 1.45 13.42
N TYR A 6 -20.55 0.37 13.01
CA TYR A 6 -19.95 -0.57 13.93
C TYR A 6 -18.87 0.09 14.80
N LEU A 7 -17.90 0.78 14.20
CA LEU A 7 -16.79 1.41 14.93
C LEU A 7 -17.25 2.56 15.84
N MET A 8 -18.23 3.36 15.40
CA MET A 8 -18.69 4.54 16.14
C MET A 8 -19.78 4.23 17.16
N HIS A 9 -20.57 3.16 16.97
CA HIS A 9 -21.76 2.89 17.78
C HIS A 9 -21.88 1.43 18.25
N GLY A 10 -21.21 0.48 17.60
CA GLY A 10 -21.25 -0.94 17.96
C GLY A 10 -20.15 -1.36 18.95
N VAL A 11 -18.98 -0.70 18.90
CA VAL A 11 -17.87 -0.96 19.82
C VAL A 11 -18.09 -0.19 21.13
N GLN A 12 -18.00 -0.88 22.26
CA GLN A 12 -18.08 -0.23 23.57
C GLN A 12 -16.87 0.67 23.79
N PRO A 13 -17.05 1.93 24.20
CA PRO A 13 -15.94 2.84 24.46
C PRO A 13 -15.12 2.34 25.65
N VAL A 14 -13.80 2.32 25.52
CA VAL A 14 -12.88 2.06 26.62
C VAL A 14 -12.41 3.38 27.20
N THR A 15 -12.56 3.55 28.52
CA THR A 15 -12.02 4.71 29.23
C THR A 15 -10.54 4.49 29.55
N GLN A 16 -9.69 4.77 28.56
CA GLN A 16 -8.23 4.70 28.69
C GLN A 16 -7.64 6.07 28.39
N ALA A 17 -6.77 6.56 29.28
CA ALA A 17 -6.02 7.79 29.03
C ALA A 17 -5.02 7.57 27.89
N ASN A 18 -4.89 8.57 27.01
CA ASN A 18 -3.89 8.53 25.94
C ASN A 18 -2.48 8.51 26.52
N THR A 19 -1.62 7.65 25.98
CA THR A 19 -0.19 7.65 26.32
C THR A 19 0.46 8.94 25.82
N PRO A 20 1.24 9.65 26.65
CA PRO A 20 2.01 10.80 26.20
C PRO A 20 2.96 10.42 25.05
N SER A 21 3.22 11.37 24.14
CA SER A 21 4.18 11.15 23.06
C SER A 21 5.57 10.85 23.63
N ALA A 22 6.09 9.65 23.33
CA ALA A 22 7.45 9.24 23.72
C ALA A 22 8.53 9.77 22.75
N MET A 23 8.13 10.41 21.64
CA MET A 23 9.08 11.00 20.70
C MET A 23 9.81 12.18 21.35
N SER A 24 11.13 12.22 21.19
CA SER A 24 11.97 13.34 21.63
C SER A 24 11.95 14.48 20.63
N TRP A 25 12.36 15.67 21.06
CA TRP A 25 12.62 16.78 20.14
C TRP A 25 13.73 16.38 19.14
N PRO A 26 13.59 16.72 17.84
CA PRO A 26 12.53 17.54 17.22
C PRO A 26 11.30 16.74 16.72
N PHE A 27 11.29 15.41 16.83
CA PHE A 27 10.24 14.55 16.26
C PHE A 27 8.88 14.63 17.00
N ASN A 28 8.84 15.22 18.19
CA ASN A 28 7.58 15.51 18.89
C ASN A 28 6.77 16.66 18.28
N GLN A 29 7.31 17.38 17.31
CA GLN A 29 6.69 18.56 16.68
C GLN A 29 5.72 18.15 15.57
N ARG A 30 4.49 17.76 15.94
CA ARG A 30 3.48 17.26 14.96
C ARG A 30 3.13 18.26 13.85
N TRP A 31 3.26 19.57 14.08
CA TRP A 31 2.97 20.58 13.06
C TRP A 31 3.87 20.46 11.82
N GLY A 32 5.04 19.82 11.93
CA GLY A 32 5.90 19.53 10.78
C GLY A 32 5.21 18.63 9.75
N LEU A 33 4.39 17.67 10.21
CA LEU A 33 3.60 16.82 9.32
C LEU A 33 2.55 17.61 8.55
N SER A 34 2.00 18.68 9.14
CA SER A 34 1.05 19.55 8.43
C SER A 34 1.71 20.26 7.24
N LEU A 35 2.95 20.72 7.39
CA LEU A 35 3.72 21.32 6.30
C LEU A 35 4.11 20.28 5.24
N TRP A 36 4.49 19.08 5.68
CA TRP A 36 4.79 17.98 4.78
C TRP A 36 3.56 17.58 3.95
N ASN A 37 2.39 17.45 4.61
CA ASN A 37 1.14 17.13 3.92
C ASN A 37 0.78 18.21 2.91
N TRP A 38 0.91 19.49 3.26
CA TRP A 38 0.65 20.58 2.33
C TRP A 38 1.54 20.52 1.07
N ALA A 39 2.77 20.01 1.19
CA ALA A 39 3.71 19.93 0.07
C ALA A 39 3.61 18.62 -0.74
N PHE A 40 3.25 17.49 -0.11
CA PHE A 40 3.45 16.15 -0.69
C PHE A 40 2.23 15.22 -0.61
N LEU A 41 1.20 15.55 0.16
CA LEU A 41 0.02 14.69 0.26
C LEU A 41 -0.78 14.75 -1.04
N ASP A 42 -0.96 13.59 -1.66
CA ASP A 42 -2.00 13.37 -2.66
C ASP A 42 -3.22 12.78 -1.95
N ASP A 43 -4.25 13.60 -1.76
CA ASP A 43 -5.51 13.20 -1.14
C ASP A 43 -6.60 12.84 -2.16
N ALA A 44 -6.22 12.72 -3.44
CA ALA A 44 -7.15 12.36 -4.49
C ALA A 44 -7.68 10.92 -4.26
N PRO A 45 -9.00 10.72 -4.23
CA PRO A 45 -9.55 9.38 -4.15
C PRO A 45 -9.26 8.60 -5.46
N PHE A 46 -9.22 7.28 -5.36
CA PHE A 46 -9.17 6.43 -6.55
C PHE A 46 -10.38 6.68 -7.45
N ILE A 47 -10.13 6.93 -8.73
CA ILE A 47 -11.15 7.11 -9.77
C ILE A 47 -10.99 5.97 -10.78
N PRO A 48 -11.96 5.04 -10.89
CA PRO A 48 -11.94 3.99 -11.90
C PRO A 48 -11.91 4.59 -13.32
N SER A 49 -11.13 3.98 -14.20
CA SER A 49 -11.14 4.32 -15.62
C SER A 49 -12.39 3.73 -16.28
N SER A 50 -13.11 4.53 -17.07
CA SER A 50 -14.28 4.07 -17.83
C SER A 50 -13.92 3.07 -18.93
N ASP A 51 -12.68 3.10 -19.38
CA ASP A 51 -12.21 2.36 -20.56
C ASP A 51 -11.45 1.08 -20.17
N ALA A 52 -11.25 0.85 -18.87
CA ALA A 52 -10.58 -0.33 -18.34
C ALA A 52 -11.57 -1.42 -17.95
N ASP A 53 -11.13 -2.68 -18.06
CA ASP A 53 -11.87 -3.83 -17.55
C ASP A 53 -12.17 -3.64 -16.04
N PRO A 54 -13.39 -3.98 -15.55
CA PRO A 54 -13.70 -3.94 -14.13
C PRO A 54 -12.67 -4.64 -13.23
N ALA A 55 -12.06 -5.74 -13.69
CA ALA A 55 -11.00 -6.44 -12.95
C ALA A 55 -9.74 -5.57 -12.81
N ILE A 56 -9.32 -4.87 -13.86
CA ILE A 56 -8.17 -3.94 -13.80
C ILE A 56 -8.46 -2.80 -12.83
N ASN A 57 -9.67 -2.24 -12.88
CA ASN A 57 -10.08 -1.20 -11.93
C ASN A 57 -10.09 -1.71 -10.48
N ARG A 58 -10.53 -2.96 -10.27
CA ARG A 58 -10.50 -3.61 -8.95
C ARG A 58 -9.07 -3.80 -8.45
N GLY A 59 -8.17 -4.26 -9.32
CA GLY A 59 -6.75 -4.41 -9.04
C GLY A 59 -6.11 -3.08 -8.66
N ALA A 60 -6.27 -2.07 -9.51
CA ALA A 60 -5.76 -0.73 -9.28
C ALA A 60 -6.28 -0.14 -7.95
N TYR A 61 -7.57 -0.32 -7.62
CA TYR A 61 -8.12 0.11 -6.33
C TYR A 61 -7.46 -0.59 -5.14
N LEU A 62 -7.21 -1.90 -5.23
CA LEU A 62 -6.56 -2.66 -4.17
C LEU A 62 -5.09 -2.27 -4.03
N VAL A 63 -4.36 -2.09 -5.13
CA VAL A 63 -2.93 -1.78 -5.11
C VAL A 63 -2.64 -0.32 -4.71
N GLN A 64 -3.39 0.64 -5.25
CA GLN A 64 -3.22 2.08 -5.00
C GLN A 64 -3.86 2.53 -3.68
N GLY A 65 -4.95 1.88 -3.29
CA GLY A 65 -5.71 2.19 -2.09
C GLY A 65 -5.37 1.22 -0.97
N LEU A 66 -6.24 0.25 -0.73
CA LEU A 66 -6.25 -0.54 0.51
C LEU A 66 -4.93 -1.29 0.81
N GLY A 67 -4.30 -1.85 -0.21
CA GLY A 67 -3.05 -2.59 -0.10
C GLY A 67 -1.81 -1.71 0.05
N HIS A 68 -1.87 -0.42 -0.31
CA HIS A 68 -0.75 0.52 -0.26
C HIS A 68 0.56 -0.06 -0.81
N CYS A 69 0.51 -0.80 -1.93
CA CYS A 69 1.70 -1.50 -2.43
C CYS A 69 2.83 -0.53 -2.80
N GLY A 70 2.47 0.68 -3.23
CA GLY A 70 3.40 1.78 -3.50
C GLY A 70 4.24 2.19 -2.29
N ALA A 71 3.74 2.01 -1.06
CA ALA A 71 4.46 2.41 0.14
C ALA A 71 5.83 1.71 0.28
N CYS A 72 5.95 0.48 -0.22
CA CYS A 72 7.22 -0.23 -0.26
C CYS A 72 7.84 -0.27 -1.66
N HIS A 73 7.02 -0.37 -2.71
CA HIS A 73 7.48 -0.64 -4.07
C HIS A 73 7.64 0.61 -4.95
N THR A 74 7.33 1.81 -4.46
CA THR A 74 7.58 3.08 -5.17
C THR A 74 8.78 3.80 -4.54
N PRO A 75 9.75 4.28 -5.34
CA PRO A 75 10.88 5.02 -4.80
C PRO A 75 10.50 6.28 -4.03
N ARG A 76 11.34 6.64 -3.06
CA ARG A 76 11.11 7.80 -2.18
C ARG A 76 11.77 9.07 -2.72
N GLY A 77 11.10 10.21 -2.50
CA GLY A 77 11.59 11.54 -2.84
C GLY A 77 12.49 12.14 -1.75
N ILE A 78 12.92 13.39 -1.96
CA ILE A 78 13.83 14.10 -1.05
C ILE A 78 13.29 14.29 0.36
N ALA A 79 11.96 14.31 0.53
CA ALA A 79 11.29 14.42 1.82
C ALA A 79 10.63 13.09 2.22
N PHE A 80 11.12 11.98 1.65
CA PHE A 80 10.64 10.61 1.90
C PHE A 80 9.18 10.33 1.49
N GLN A 81 8.58 11.21 0.68
CA GLN A 81 7.30 10.97 0.02
C GLN A 81 7.40 9.93 -1.09
N GLU A 82 6.32 9.22 -1.38
CA GLU A 82 6.24 8.38 -2.59
C GLU A 82 6.34 9.27 -3.82
N LYS A 83 7.16 8.89 -4.80
CA LYS A 83 7.32 9.70 -6.02
C LYS A 83 6.10 9.64 -6.94
N ALA A 84 5.27 8.60 -6.82
CA ALA A 84 4.08 8.40 -7.62
C ALA A 84 3.06 7.51 -6.90
N MET A 85 1.78 7.90 -6.94
CA MET A 85 0.67 7.13 -6.38
C MET A 85 -0.03 6.23 -7.41
N SER A 86 0.22 6.47 -8.70
CA SER A 86 -0.29 5.67 -9.81
C SER A 86 0.62 5.80 -11.04
N GLU A 87 0.33 5.01 -12.08
CA GLU A 87 1.01 5.08 -13.37
C GLU A 87 0.73 6.36 -14.16
N ALA A 88 -0.24 7.16 -13.72
CA ALA A 88 -0.65 8.37 -14.42
C ALA A 88 0.34 9.53 -14.21
N GLY A 89 0.37 10.44 -15.19
CA GLY A 89 1.12 11.68 -15.10
C GLY A 89 2.64 11.52 -15.24
N ARG A 90 3.38 12.58 -14.93
CA ARG A 90 4.82 12.71 -15.24
C ARG A 90 5.73 11.88 -14.35
N SER A 91 5.21 11.37 -13.25
CA SER A 91 5.96 10.55 -12.30
C SER A 91 5.63 9.05 -12.41
N GLY A 92 4.69 8.66 -13.29
CA GLY A 92 4.19 7.30 -13.41
C GLY A 92 5.26 6.24 -13.61
N GLN A 93 6.40 6.58 -14.23
CA GLN A 93 7.54 5.68 -14.38
C GLN A 93 8.16 5.22 -13.05
N PHE A 94 7.92 5.94 -11.94
CA PHE A 94 8.39 5.55 -10.62
C PHE A 94 7.40 4.67 -9.87
N TYR A 95 6.13 4.65 -10.28
CA TYR A 95 5.10 3.86 -9.61
C TYR A 95 5.46 2.37 -9.68
N LEU A 96 5.57 1.74 -8.50
CA LEU A 96 5.91 0.31 -8.35
C LEU A 96 7.24 -0.11 -9.00
N ALA A 97 8.17 0.83 -9.21
CA ALA A 97 9.46 0.57 -9.86
C ALA A 97 10.50 -0.14 -8.94
N GLY A 98 10.13 -0.45 -7.70
CA GLY A 98 10.99 -1.02 -6.67
C GLY A 98 11.78 0.04 -5.89
N GLU A 99 12.21 -0.31 -4.67
CA GLU A 99 12.99 0.57 -3.78
C GLU A 99 13.70 -0.28 -2.71
N THR A 100 14.73 0.28 -2.07
CA THR A 100 15.28 -0.29 -0.84
C THR A 100 14.57 0.31 0.38
N VAL A 101 13.86 -0.52 1.14
CA VAL A 101 13.11 -0.14 2.35
C VAL A 101 13.64 -0.92 3.54
N GLU A 102 14.08 -0.23 4.59
CA GLU A 102 14.59 -0.89 5.83
C GLU A 102 15.71 -1.90 5.57
N GLN A 103 16.61 -1.62 4.64
CA GLN A 103 17.68 -2.53 4.17
C GLN A 103 17.19 -3.78 3.41
N TRP A 104 15.89 -3.87 3.12
CA TRP A 104 15.30 -4.90 2.26
C TRP A 104 15.02 -4.34 0.86
N GLN A 105 15.19 -5.18 -0.16
CA GLN A 105 14.90 -4.78 -1.52
C GLN A 105 13.44 -5.11 -1.87
N ALA A 106 12.61 -4.08 -2.00
CA ALA A 106 11.31 -4.19 -2.62
C ALA A 106 11.49 -4.24 -4.14
N LEU A 107 11.10 -5.35 -4.75
CA LEU A 107 11.26 -5.58 -6.19
C LEU A 107 10.39 -4.61 -7.00
N SER A 108 10.78 -4.33 -8.25
CA SER A 108 9.84 -3.73 -9.21
C SER A 108 8.68 -4.68 -9.42
N LEU A 109 7.45 -4.21 -9.22
CA LEU A 109 6.24 -5.01 -9.52
C LEU A 109 5.82 -4.90 -10.99
N ARG A 110 6.52 -4.07 -11.77
CA ARG A 110 6.22 -3.84 -13.18
C ARG A 110 6.77 -4.98 -14.03
N ASN A 111 5.91 -5.68 -14.75
CA ASN A 111 6.25 -6.74 -15.70
C ASN A 111 7.23 -7.80 -15.13
N LEU A 112 7.09 -8.12 -13.84
CA LEU A 112 8.04 -9.01 -13.16
C LEU A 112 7.79 -10.48 -13.48
N TRP A 113 6.55 -10.93 -13.33
CA TRP A 113 6.13 -12.32 -13.50
C TRP A 113 4.78 -12.42 -14.22
N THR A 114 4.34 -13.65 -14.53
CA THR A 114 2.98 -13.87 -15.02
C THR A 114 1.96 -13.61 -13.91
N VAL A 115 0.69 -13.50 -14.32
CA VAL A 115 -0.44 -13.35 -13.39
C VAL A 115 -0.44 -14.51 -12.40
N GLU A 116 -0.27 -15.75 -12.87
CA GLU A 116 -0.32 -16.96 -12.05
C GLU A 116 0.81 -17.00 -11.01
N ASP A 117 2.03 -16.64 -11.42
CA ASP A 117 3.18 -16.59 -10.52
C ASP A 117 3.01 -15.51 -9.44
N THR A 118 2.40 -14.39 -9.80
CA THR A 118 2.11 -13.29 -8.86
C THR A 118 1.02 -13.71 -7.87
N VAL A 119 -0.07 -14.30 -8.35
CA VAL A 119 -1.13 -14.85 -7.50
C VAL A 119 -0.58 -15.89 -6.55
N GLN A 120 0.27 -16.82 -7.03
CA GLN A 120 0.86 -17.86 -6.18
C GLN A 120 1.68 -17.25 -5.03
N LEU A 121 2.50 -16.24 -5.33
CA LEU A 121 3.28 -15.53 -4.32
C LEU A 121 2.37 -14.83 -3.29
N LEU A 122 1.34 -14.11 -3.75
CA LEU A 122 0.43 -13.39 -2.86
C LEU A 122 -0.41 -14.32 -1.97
N LYS A 123 -0.73 -15.53 -2.45
CA LYS A 123 -1.44 -16.57 -1.70
C LYS A 123 -0.58 -17.29 -0.66
N THR A 124 0.68 -17.56 -0.99
CA THR A 124 1.49 -18.54 -0.24
C THR A 124 2.80 -17.99 0.30
N GLY A 125 3.17 -16.77 -0.09
CA GLY A 125 4.48 -16.20 0.18
C GLY A 125 5.61 -16.74 -0.70
N GLN A 126 5.31 -17.57 -1.71
CA GLN A 126 6.35 -18.07 -2.62
C GLN A 126 5.79 -18.40 -4.01
N ASN A 127 6.67 -18.34 -5.01
CA ASN A 127 6.45 -18.89 -6.34
C ASN A 127 7.74 -19.56 -6.84
N ARG A 128 7.80 -19.93 -8.12
CA ARG A 128 8.99 -20.57 -8.71
C ARG A 128 10.25 -19.70 -8.77
N PHE A 129 10.14 -18.39 -8.55
CA PHE A 129 11.23 -17.43 -8.65
C PHE A 129 11.68 -16.86 -7.31
N ALA A 130 10.78 -16.75 -6.33
CA ALA A 130 11.05 -16.09 -5.07
C ALA A 130 10.23 -16.65 -3.90
N THR A 131 10.76 -16.43 -2.70
CA THR A 131 10.08 -16.59 -1.43
C THR A 131 10.16 -15.27 -0.68
N VAL A 132 9.05 -14.82 -0.09
CA VAL A 132 9.01 -13.57 0.67
C VAL A 132 9.86 -13.65 1.92
N SER A 133 10.42 -12.52 2.33
CA SER A 133 11.17 -12.37 3.57
C SER A 133 11.03 -10.94 4.09
N GLY A 134 11.48 -10.70 5.32
CA GLY A 134 11.37 -9.39 5.97
C GLY A 134 9.92 -8.94 6.15
N SER A 135 9.67 -7.64 5.99
CA SER A 135 8.35 -7.03 6.18
C SER A 135 7.28 -7.53 5.19
N MET A 136 7.68 -8.09 4.03
CA MET A 136 6.72 -8.68 3.09
C MET A 136 6.06 -9.94 3.65
N THR A 137 6.70 -10.65 4.58
CA THR A 137 6.08 -11.80 5.26
C THR A 137 4.83 -11.40 6.02
N ASP A 138 4.82 -10.23 6.67
CA ASP A 138 3.66 -9.73 7.42
C ASP A 138 2.49 -9.39 6.49
N VAL A 139 2.79 -8.84 5.30
CA VAL A 139 1.79 -8.56 4.27
C VAL A 139 1.11 -9.86 3.83
N ILE A 140 1.88 -10.91 3.59
CA ILE A 140 1.32 -12.22 3.27
C ILE A 140 0.52 -12.75 4.47
N HIS A 141 1.12 -12.80 5.66
CA HIS A 141 0.54 -13.48 6.82
C HIS A 141 -0.76 -12.83 7.31
N HIS A 142 -0.82 -11.50 7.29
CA HIS A 142 -1.91 -10.73 7.88
C HIS A 142 -2.84 -10.09 6.84
N SER A 143 -2.57 -10.23 5.54
CA SER A 143 -3.37 -9.61 4.50
C SER A 143 -3.60 -10.53 3.29
N THR A 144 -2.69 -10.55 2.31
CA THR A 144 -3.01 -11.00 0.95
C THR A 144 -3.35 -12.48 0.83
N GLN A 145 -2.84 -13.33 1.72
CA GLN A 145 -3.19 -14.75 1.71
C GLN A 145 -4.68 -15.02 2.00
N HIS A 146 -5.37 -14.03 2.60
CA HIS A 146 -6.79 -14.11 2.95
C HIS A 146 -7.68 -13.44 1.90
N PHE A 147 -7.11 -12.92 0.82
CA PHE A 147 -7.88 -12.29 -0.25
C PHE A 147 -8.60 -13.35 -1.08
N SER A 148 -9.70 -12.94 -1.71
CA SER A 148 -10.38 -13.81 -2.67
C SER A 148 -9.50 -14.06 -3.90
N ASP A 149 -9.71 -15.19 -4.57
CA ASP A 149 -9.02 -15.51 -5.82
C ASP A 149 -9.22 -14.42 -6.87
N ASP A 150 -10.41 -13.85 -6.96
CA ASP A 150 -10.74 -12.75 -7.88
C ASP A 150 -9.95 -11.48 -7.56
N ASP A 151 -9.80 -11.14 -6.27
CA ASP A 151 -9.00 -9.98 -5.86
C ASP A 151 -7.51 -10.17 -6.16
N LEU A 152 -7.01 -11.39 -5.98
CA LEU A 152 -5.62 -11.72 -6.27
C LEU A 152 -5.32 -11.69 -7.76
N LEU A 153 -6.24 -12.21 -8.58
CA LEU A 153 -6.16 -12.14 -10.04
C LEU A 153 -6.21 -10.68 -10.50
N ALA A 154 -7.11 -9.87 -9.93
CA ALA A 154 -7.21 -8.45 -10.23
C ALA A 154 -5.94 -7.68 -9.85
N ILE A 155 -5.31 -7.97 -8.70
CA ILE A 155 -4.04 -7.35 -8.31
C ILE A 155 -2.91 -7.72 -9.28
N ALA A 156 -2.93 -8.95 -9.80
CA ALA A 156 -1.88 -9.50 -10.64
C ALA A 156 -2.02 -9.17 -12.14
N SER A 157 -3.18 -8.63 -12.56
CA SER A 157 -3.52 -8.34 -13.97
C SER A 157 -2.95 -7.02 -14.50
#